data_AF-A0A2V7DAV1-F1
#
_entry.id   AF-A0A2V7DAV1-F1
#
_cell.length_a   1.000
_cell.length_b   1.000
_cell.length_c   1.000
_cell.angle_alpha   90.00
_cell.angle_beta   90.00
_cell.angle_gamma   90.00
#
_symmetry.space_group_name_H-M   'P 1'
#
loop_
_entity.id
_entity.type
_entity.pdbx_description
1 polymer ?
#
loop_
_entity_poly.entity_id
_entity_poly.type
_entity_poly.pdbx_seq_one_letter_code
_entity_poly.pdbx_strand_id
1 'polypeptide(L)'
;MTPPRLRPGHSYPLGATWDGAGVNFALFSENASGVDLCLFDEQCRETRIPIREQTEHVWHIYLPEARPGIRYGYRVKGPWEPHQGHRFNPAKLLLDPYARAIEGEITWSDELFAYKVGDPLADLARDDLDSAPFMPKSVVIDTAFTWGADRALRIPWRETIIYEAHVKGLTMRHPDVPENLRGTYAGLASAPIIEYLKGLGITAIELMPVHAFVQDQHLRDRGLHNYWGYNSIGFFAPEGRYAAAGRPGRQVAEFKTMVRALHEAGIEVILDVVYNHAAEGNQLGPTLSFRGIDNASYYRLTADPRYYMDFTGTGNTLNMIHPRTLQLIMDSLRYWIEEMHVDGFRFDLASTLARELHEVDRLGSFFDISHQDPLISQVKLIAEPWDLGEGGYQVGKFPVLWAEWNGIYRDTVRSFWKSDENQASSLAYRLTGSSDLYGRGGRRPWASVNFVTAHDGFTLNDLVSYNEKHNEANGEDNRDGNDHNLSWSRGAEGPTDDPGILDQRERAKRTFLATLMFSLGVPMLLHGDELSRTQQGNNNAYCQDNELSWVDWNLQPDARNMLEFTKEVIRLRKHHPVFRRGKFFYGRRVRGAEVKDLTWFRPDGKEMTEEDWTNP
;
A
#
# COMPACT_ATOMS: atom_id res chain seq x y z
N MET A 1 -44.87 -2.69 -0.53
CA MET A 1 -44.09 -2.65 0.72
C MET A 1 -44.58 -1.47 1.53
N THR A 2 -44.93 -1.67 2.80
CA THR A 2 -45.21 -0.57 3.74
C THR A 2 -43.99 0.37 3.76
N PRO A 3 -44.15 1.70 3.73
CA PRO A 3 -43.00 2.60 3.78
C PRO A 3 -42.16 2.26 5.02
N PRO A 4 -40.83 2.15 4.88
CA PRO A 4 -39.97 1.79 6.01
C PRO A 4 -40.20 2.79 7.13
N ARG A 5 -40.31 2.30 8.38
CA ARG A 5 -40.28 3.21 9.53
C ARG A 5 -38.91 3.87 9.54
N LEU A 6 -38.85 5.19 9.56
CA LEU A 6 -37.60 5.95 9.60
C LEU A 6 -37.43 6.56 10.98
N ARG A 7 -36.20 6.60 11.49
CA ARG A 7 -35.83 7.34 12.69
C ARG A 7 -34.69 8.30 12.37
N PRO A 8 -34.48 9.34 13.19
CA PRO A 8 -33.43 10.33 12.94
C PRO A 8 -32.02 9.74 12.82
N GLY A 9 -31.71 8.71 13.61
CA GLY A 9 -30.35 8.16 13.68
C GLY A 9 -29.37 9.12 14.37
N HIS A 10 -28.09 8.90 14.12
CA HIS A 10 -26.97 9.62 14.73
C HIS A 10 -25.93 10.01 13.68
N SER A 11 -25.30 11.17 13.85
CA SER A 11 -24.19 11.65 13.00
C SER A 11 -22.88 10.89 13.20
N TYR A 12 -22.77 10.04 14.22
CA TYR A 12 -21.59 9.22 14.50
C TYR A 12 -21.99 7.82 14.98
N PRO A 13 -21.24 6.75 14.61
CA PRO A 13 -20.11 6.75 13.68
C PRO A 13 -20.52 7.03 12.22
N LEU A 14 -19.56 7.49 11.42
CA LEU A 14 -19.73 7.66 9.97
C LEU A 14 -19.85 6.30 9.25
N GLY A 15 -20.53 6.30 8.10
CA GLY A 15 -20.85 5.11 7.32
C GLY A 15 -22.13 4.40 7.76
N ALA A 16 -22.29 3.16 7.31
CA ALA A 16 -23.41 2.30 7.69
C ALA A 16 -23.03 1.36 8.86
N THR A 17 -23.69 1.52 10.00
CA THR A 17 -23.44 0.73 11.22
C THR A 17 -24.69 -0.04 11.64
N TRP A 18 -24.55 -1.37 11.71
CA TRP A 18 -25.60 -2.25 12.22
C TRP A 18 -25.47 -2.42 13.75
N ASP A 19 -26.56 -2.22 14.48
CA ASP A 19 -26.59 -2.26 15.96
C ASP A 19 -27.35 -3.48 16.52
N GLY A 20 -27.74 -4.43 15.67
CA GLY A 20 -28.58 -5.57 16.02
C GLY A 20 -30.08 -5.36 15.81
N ALA A 21 -30.56 -4.11 15.91
CA ALA A 21 -31.97 -3.74 15.77
C ALA A 21 -32.27 -3.03 14.44
N GLY A 22 -31.28 -2.43 13.80
CA GLY A 22 -31.39 -1.70 12.55
C GLY A 22 -30.03 -1.18 12.07
N VAL A 23 -30.04 -0.30 11.08
CA VAL A 23 -28.82 0.28 10.51
C VAL A 23 -28.88 1.80 10.60
N ASN A 24 -27.85 2.40 11.20
CA ASN A 24 -27.58 3.83 11.15
C ASN A 24 -26.71 4.15 9.95
N PHE A 25 -27.12 5.10 9.12
CA PHE A 25 -26.34 5.64 8.01
C PHE A 25 -25.94 7.08 8.35
N ALA A 26 -24.66 7.41 8.18
CA ALA A 26 -24.15 8.77 8.40
C ALA A 26 -23.12 9.14 7.32
N LEU A 27 -23.36 10.23 6.59
CA LEU A 27 -22.54 10.69 5.48
C LEU A 27 -22.13 12.15 5.68
N PHE A 28 -20.83 12.43 5.70
CA PHE A 28 -20.34 13.80 5.69
C PHE A 28 -20.50 14.43 4.30
N SER A 29 -21.08 15.63 4.27
CA SER A 29 -21.03 16.55 3.12
C SER A 29 -21.47 17.93 3.60
N GLU A 30 -20.56 18.90 3.53
CA GLU A 30 -20.79 20.28 3.97
C GLU A 30 -21.44 21.14 2.88
N ASN A 31 -21.17 20.84 1.61
CA ASN A 31 -21.65 21.60 0.46
C ASN A 31 -22.90 21.00 -0.22
N ALA A 32 -23.38 19.83 0.23
CA ALA A 32 -24.61 19.24 -0.28
C ALA A 32 -25.87 20.04 0.12
N SER A 33 -26.82 20.13 -0.81
CA SER A 33 -28.16 20.65 -0.58
C SER A 33 -29.21 19.56 -0.34
N GLY A 34 -28.83 18.28 -0.50
CA GLY A 34 -29.68 17.14 -0.16
C GLY A 34 -28.99 15.81 -0.44
N VAL A 35 -29.33 14.80 0.36
CA VAL A 35 -28.79 13.44 0.22
C VAL A 35 -29.93 12.43 0.14
N ASP A 36 -29.91 11.57 -0.86
CA ASP A 36 -30.79 10.41 -0.94
C ASP A 36 -29.97 9.14 -0.66
N LEU A 37 -30.40 8.35 0.32
CA LEU A 37 -29.92 6.98 0.55
C LEU A 37 -30.58 6.06 -0.48
N CYS A 38 -29.79 5.36 -1.27
CA CYS A 38 -30.25 4.47 -2.33
C CYS A 38 -30.07 3.02 -1.87
N LEU A 39 -31.15 2.29 -1.67
CA LEU A 39 -31.14 0.86 -1.33
C LEU A 39 -31.40 0.02 -2.57
N PHE A 40 -30.74 -1.13 -2.68
CA PHE A 40 -30.88 -2.04 -3.82
C PHE A 40 -31.34 -3.42 -3.36
N ASP A 41 -32.35 -3.96 -4.04
CA ASP A 41 -32.79 -5.33 -3.82
C ASP A 41 -31.95 -6.35 -4.63
N GLU A 42 -32.34 -7.62 -4.57
CA GLU A 42 -31.65 -8.70 -5.30
C GLU A 42 -31.73 -8.57 -6.82
N GLN A 43 -32.71 -7.82 -7.34
CA GLN A 43 -32.88 -7.54 -8.76
C GLN A 43 -32.24 -6.19 -9.16
N CYS A 44 -31.40 -5.62 -8.28
CA CYS A 44 -30.76 -4.32 -8.45
C CYS A 44 -31.76 -3.16 -8.65
N ARG A 45 -33.00 -3.28 -8.16
CA ARG A 45 -33.97 -2.18 -8.21
C ARG A 45 -33.68 -1.19 -7.09
N GLU A 46 -33.63 0.08 -7.47
CA GLU A 46 -33.31 1.17 -6.56
C GLU A 46 -34.54 1.67 -5.80
N THR A 47 -34.41 1.82 -4.47
CA THR A 47 -35.35 2.56 -3.62
C THR A 47 -34.61 3.73 -2.98
N ARG A 48 -35.06 4.95 -3.25
CA ARG A 48 -34.45 6.18 -2.73
C ARG A 48 -35.17 6.68 -1.48
N ILE A 49 -34.42 6.97 -0.44
CA ILE A 49 -34.90 7.50 0.83
C ILE A 49 -34.21 8.85 1.09
N PRO A 50 -34.92 9.98 1.06
CA PRO A 50 -34.32 11.27 1.34
C PRO A 50 -33.89 11.33 2.81
N ILE A 51 -32.63 11.67 3.06
CA ILE A 51 -32.10 11.93 4.39
C ILE A 51 -32.45 13.37 4.76
N ARG A 52 -33.18 13.53 5.86
CA ARG A 52 -33.70 14.84 6.31
C ARG A 52 -32.95 15.43 7.49
N GLU A 53 -32.29 14.58 8.27
CA GLU A 53 -31.56 15.02 9.45
C GLU A 53 -30.12 15.33 9.07
N GLN A 54 -29.64 16.47 9.57
CA GLN A 54 -28.27 16.91 9.40
C GLN A 54 -27.76 17.52 10.70
N THR A 55 -26.64 17.01 11.19
CA THR A 55 -25.96 17.52 12.39
C THR A 55 -24.48 17.69 12.04
N GLU A 56 -23.92 18.90 12.23
CA GLU A 56 -22.48 19.19 11.98
C GLU A 56 -21.99 18.79 10.59
N HIS A 57 -22.79 19.11 9.55
CA HIS A 57 -22.54 18.73 8.15
C HIS A 57 -22.55 17.22 7.87
N VAL A 58 -23.07 16.42 8.80
CA VAL A 58 -23.29 14.99 8.60
C VAL A 58 -24.78 14.70 8.43
N TRP A 59 -25.12 14.14 7.28
CA TRP A 59 -26.46 13.67 6.94
C TRP A 59 -26.67 12.28 7.53
N HIS A 60 -27.72 12.08 8.31
CA HIS A 60 -27.93 10.80 8.98
C HIS A 60 -29.37 10.32 9.00
N ILE A 61 -29.54 9.00 9.01
CA ILE A 61 -30.84 8.34 9.09
C ILE A 61 -30.70 6.95 9.71
N TYR A 62 -31.72 6.50 10.44
CA TYR A 62 -31.79 5.14 10.97
C TYR A 62 -32.95 4.36 10.39
N LEU A 63 -32.65 3.15 9.92
CA LEU A 63 -33.60 2.20 9.38
C LEU A 63 -33.73 1.04 10.38
N PRO A 64 -34.79 1.02 11.21
CA PRO A 64 -35.12 -0.13 12.04
C PRO A 64 -35.32 -1.38 11.19
N GLU A 65 -34.94 -2.53 11.74
CA GLU A 65 -35.08 -3.87 11.15
C GLU A 65 -34.23 -4.10 9.89
N ALA A 66 -33.51 -3.09 9.39
CA ALA A 66 -32.47 -3.27 8.40
C ALA A 66 -31.37 -4.21 8.93
N ARG A 67 -30.86 -5.09 8.05
CA ARG A 67 -29.89 -6.13 8.41
C ARG A 67 -28.64 -6.07 7.52
N PRO A 68 -27.52 -6.66 7.96
CA PRO A 68 -26.36 -6.88 7.12
C PRO A 68 -26.71 -7.60 5.81
N GLY A 69 -25.97 -7.30 4.75
CA GLY A 69 -26.22 -7.75 3.38
C GLY A 69 -27.03 -6.77 2.53
N ILE A 70 -27.59 -5.70 3.12
CA ILE A 70 -28.23 -4.64 2.34
C ILE A 70 -27.19 -3.92 1.48
N ARG A 71 -27.50 -3.84 0.18
CA ARG A 71 -26.75 -3.06 -0.80
C ARG A 71 -27.24 -1.63 -0.81
N TYR A 72 -26.32 -0.68 -0.79
CA TYR A 72 -26.65 0.73 -0.80
C TYR A 72 -25.62 1.58 -1.53
N GLY A 73 -26.00 2.84 -1.76
CA GLY A 73 -25.14 3.93 -2.20
C GLY A 73 -25.85 5.26 -1.92
N TYR A 74 -25.28 6.37 -2.38
CA TYR A 74 -25.87 7.69 -2.21
C TYR A 74 -26.05 8.41 -3.53
N ARG A 75 -27.04 9.30 -3.57
CA ARG A 75 -27.13 10.37 -4.57
C ARG A 75 -27.13 11.70 -3.86
N VAL A 76 -26.17 12.54 -4.20
CA VAL A 76 -25.94 13.80 -3.50
C VAL A 76 -26.26 14.97 -4.43
N LYS A 77 -27.08 15.88 -3.93
CA LYS A 77 -27.52 17.10 -4.59
C LYS A 77 -26.69 18.26 -4.07
N GLY A 78 -26.37 19.20 -4.93
CA GLY A 78 -25.59 20.39 -4.60
C GLY A 78 -25.33 21.23 -5.86
N PRO A 79 -24.55 22.30 -5.76
CA PRO A 79 -24.20 23.12 -6.91
C PRO A 79 -23.36 22.35 -7.94
N TRP A 80 -23.73 22.45 -9.22
CA TRP A 80 -22.85 22.10 -10.34
C TRP A 80 -22.18 23.37 -10.82
N GLU A 81 -21.04 23.69 -10.20
CA GLU A 81 -20.24 24.88 -10.50
C GLU A 81 -18.76 24.46 -10.62
N PRO A 82 -18.36 23.74 -11.69
CA PRO A 82 -17.01 23.21 -11.81
C PRO A 82 -15.92 24.28 -11.69
N HIS A 83 -16.17 25.52 -12.13
CA HIS A 83 -15.24 26.65 -11.96
C HIS A 83 -14.98 27.02 -10.50
N GLN A 84 -15.88 26.67 -9.58
CA GLN A 84 -15.73 26.86 -8.14
C GLN A 84 -15.38 25.54 -7.43
N GLY A 85 -15.08 24.48 -8.19
CA GLY A 85 -14.74 23.16 -7.64
C GLY A 85 -15.95 22.35 -7.17
N HIS A 86 -17.18 22.83 -7.31
CA HIS A 86 -18.38 22.08 -6.95
C HIS A 86 -18.87 21.20 -8.11
N ARG A 87 -18.89 19.88 -7.91
CA ARG A 87 -19.15 18.87 -8.95
C ARG A 87 -20.32 17.93 -8.60
N PHE A 88 -21.32 18.43 -7.89
CA PHE A 88 -22.47 17.64 -7.48
C PHE A 88 -23.32 17.21 -8.67
N ASN A 89 -23.63 15.92 -8.75
CA ASN A 89 -24.50 15.38 -9.78
C ASN A 89 -25.32 14.19 -9.25
N PRO A 90 -26.61 14.39 -8.92
CA PRO A 90 -27.45 13.34 -8.35
C PRO A 90 -27.82 12.22 -9.35
N ALA A 91 -27.55 12.40 -10.65
CA ALA A 91 -27.67 11.32 -11.62
C ALA A 91 -26.61 10.22 -11.40
N LYS A 92 -25.52 10.54 -10.70
CA LYS A 92 -24.44 9.60 -10.41
C LYS A 92 -24.69 8.94 -9.05
N LEU A 93 -24.70 7.61 -9.03
CA LEU A 93 -24.70 6.80 -7.81
C LEU A 93 -23.29 6.79 -7.23
N LEU A 94 -23.17 7.03 -5.92
CA LEU A 94 -21.91 7.19 -5.22
C LEU A 94 -21.72 6.11 -4.15
N LEU A 95 -20.50 5.61 -4.03
CA LEU A 95 -20.09 4.73 -2.94
C LEU A 95 -19.96 5.52 -1.63
N ASP A 96 -20.32 4.89 -0.52
CA ASP A 96 -20.03 5.41 0.82
C ASP A 96 -18.50 5.40 1.07
N PRO A 97 -17.86 6.54 1.40
CA PRO A 97 -16.44 6.60 1.76
C PRO A 97 -16.08 5.72 2.97
N TYR A 98 -17.05 5.43 3.83
CA TYR A 98 -16.92 4.57 5.01
C TYR A 98 -17.46 3.15 4.78
N ALA A 99 -17.71 2.76 3.52
CA ALA A 99 -18.12 1.39 3.19
C ALA A 99 -17.06 0.38 3.67
N ARG A 100 -17.46 -0.52 4.57
CA ARG A 100 -16.60 -1.62 5.05
C ARG A 100 -16.59 -2.83 4.12
N ALA A 101 -17.49 -2.86 3.14
CA ALA A 101 -17.50 -3.81 2.05
C ALA A 101 -18.12 -3.17 0.81
N ILE A 102 -17.55 -3.52 -0.35
CA ILE A 102 -18.03 -3.12 -1.67
C ILE A 102 -18.28 -4.41 -2.47
N GLU A 103 -19.43 -4.49 -3.12
CA GLU A 103 -19.83 -5.62 -3.96
C GLU A 103 -19.87 -5.21 -5.42
N GLY A 104 -19.26 -6.07 -6.25
CA GLY A 104 -19.21 -5.90 -7.70
C GLY A 104 -17.99 -5.11 -8.15
N GLU A 105 -17.89 -4.98 -9.47
CA GLU A 105 -16.87 -4.19 -10.13
C GLU A 105 -17.53 -3.07 -10.93
N ILE A 106 -16.72 -2.06 -11.27
CA ILE A 106 -17.15 -1.03 -12.20
C ILE A 106 -17.30 -1.64 -13.59
N THR A 107 -18.47 -1.42 -14.20
CA THR A 107 -18.67 -1.62 -15.64
C THR A 107 -18.46 -0.28 -16.32
N TRP A 108 -17.30 -0.07 -16.96
CA TRP A 108 -17.00 1.22 -17.56
C TRP A 108 -18.03 1.64 -18.61
N SER A 109 -18.52 2.86 -18.45
CA SER A 109 -19.48 3.49 -19.33
C SER A 109 -19.43 5.01 -19.14
N ASP A 110 -19.80 5.78 -20.15
CA ASP A 110 -19.78 7.25 -20.11
C ASP A 110 -20.68 7.80 -18.99
N GLU A 111 -21.72 7.06 -18.59
CA GLU A 111 -22.62 7.40 -17.49
C GLU A 111 -21.91 7.53 -16.14
N LEU A 112 -20.71 6.96 -15.95
CA LEU A 112 -19.91 7.10 -14.73
C LEU A 112 -19.26 8.48 -14.58
N PHE A 113 -19.24 9.29 -15.63
CA PHE A 113 -18.67 10.62 -15.62
C PHE A 113 -19.78 11.65 -15.36
N ALA A 114 -19.57 12.59 -14.44
CA ALA A 114 -20.52 13.67 -14.18
C ALA A 114 -20.63 14.68 -15.33
N TYR A 115 -19.78 14.54 -16.35
CA TYR A 115 -19.73 15.36 -17.56
C TYR A 115 -19.84 14.49 -18.81
N LYS A 116 -20.18 15.10 -19.95
CA LYS A 116 -20.33 14.41 -21.23
C LYS A 116 -18.97 14.12 -21.85
N VAL A 117 -18.61 12.85 -21.92
CA VAL A 117 -17.37 12.41 -22.56
C VAL A 117 -17.37 12.82 -24.05
N GLY A 118 -16.28 13.44 -24.50
CA GLY A 118 -16.14 13.93 -25.88
C GLY A 118 -16.80 15.27 -26.21
N ASP A 119 -17.49 15.91 -25.26
CA ASP A 119 -18.06 17.25 -25.46
C ASP A 119 -16.94 18.33 -25.57
N PRO A 120 -17.04 19.32 -26.48
CA PRO A 120 -16.05 20.40 -26.59
C PRO A 120 -15.83 21.21 -25.31
N LEU A 121 -16.82 21.25 -24.40
CA LEU A 121 -16.71 21.91 -23.10
C LEU A 121 -16.08 21.01 -22.02
N ALA A 122 -15.76 19.76 -22.35
CA ALA A 122 -15.14 18.77 -21.47
C ALA A 122 -15.87 18.65 -20.11
N ASP A 123 -15.14 18.77 -19.00
CA ASP A 123 -15.66 18.62 -17.63
C ASP A 123 -16.68 19.69 -17.19
N LEU A 124 -16.98 20.67 -18.06
CA LEU A 124 -18.00 21.69 -17.81
C LEU A 124 -19.39 21.27 -18.31
N ALA A 125 -19.48 20.37 -19.29
CA ALA A 125 -20.74 19.90 -19.86
C ALA A 125 -21.35 18.80 -18.99
N ARG A 126 -22.27 19.15 -18.08
CA ARG A 126 -22.92 18.17 -17.18
C ARG A 126 -23.62 17.04 -17.94
N ASP A 127 -23.45 15.82 -17.44
CA ASP A 127 -24.14 14.62 -17.93
C ASP A 127 -25.17 14.13 -16.90
N ASP A 128 -26.45 14.04 -17.29
CA ASP A 128 -27.55 13.67 -16.40
C ASP A 128 -27.97 12.18 -16.54
N LEU A 129 -27.17 11.34 -17.20
CA LEU A 129 -27.44 9.90 -17.33
C LEU A 129 -27.20 9.16 -16.02
N ASP A 130 -28.01 8.12 -15.77
CA ASP A 130 -27.94 7.35 -14.54
C ASP A 130 -26.75 6.37 -14.53
N SER A 131 -25.87 6.50 -13.54
CA SER A 131 -24.70 5.63 -13.38
C SER A 131 -24.96 4.35 -12.58
N ALA A 132 -26.13 4.22 -11.94
CA ALA A 132 -26.42 3.11 -11.02
C ALA A 132 -26.22 1.68 -11.60
N PRO A 133 -26.56 1.38 -12.86
CA PRO A 133 -26.33 0.05 -13.44
C PRO A 133 -24.85 -0.33 -13.57
N PHE A 134 -23.96 0.66 -13.61
CA PHE A 134 -22.54 0.51 -13.91
C PHE A 134 -21.65 0.56 -12.66
N MET A 135 -22.20 1.03 -11.55
CA MET A 135 -21.50 1.18 -10.28
C MET A 135 -21.55 -0.11 -9.44
N PRO A 136 -20.48 -0.45 -8.70
CA PRO A 136 -20.58 -1.37 -7.57
C PRO A 136 -21.46 -0.78 -6.46
N LYS A 137 -21.77 -1.58 -5.43
CA LYS A 137 -22.62 -1.16 -4.31
C LYS A 137 -21.88 -1.30 -2.98
N SER A 138 -22.05 -0.33 -2.10
CA SER A 138 -21.63 -0.46 -0.70
C SER A 138 -22.53 -1.50 -0.02
N VAL A 139 -21.98 -2.26 0.93
CA VAL A 139 -22.72 -3.33 1.62
C VAL A 139 -22.67 -3.10 3.12
N VAL A 140 -23.83 -3.16 3.77
CA VAL A 140 -23.91 -3.17 5.23
C VAL A 140 -23.37 -4.52 5.73
N ILE A 141 -22.39 -4.50 6.62
CA ILE A 141 -21.78 -5.73 7.16
C ILE A 141 -22.20 -5.99 8.61
N ASP A 142 -22.08 -7.25 9.01
CA ASP A 142 -21.97 -7.62 10.42
C ASP A 142 -20.49 -7.51 10.81
N THR A 143 -20.19 -6.76 11.86
CA THR A 143 -18.83 -6.60 12.36
C THR A 143 -18.39 -7.75 13.25
N ALA A 144 -19.34 -8.55 13.75
CA ALA A 144 -19.06 -9.63 14.68
C ALA A 144 -18.11 -10.67 14.06
N PHE A 145 -16.98 -10.90 14.73
CA PHE A 145 -16.01 -11.90 14.37
C PHE A 145 -15.39 -12.51 15.63
N THR A 146 -15.18 -13.82 15.66
CA THR A 146 -14.58 -14.51 16.80
C THR A 146 -13.07 -14.67 16.60
N TRP A 147 -12.31 -13.76 17.19
CA TRP A 147 -10.84 -13.76 17.17
C TRP A 147 -10.19 -14.86 18.03
N GLY A 148 -10.92 -15.41 19.01
CA GLY A 148 -10.39 -16.47 19.88
C GLY A 148 -9.28 -15.96 20.79
N ALA A 149 -8.12 -16.60 20.75
CA ALA A 149 -6.95 -16.24 21.59
C ALA A 149 -6.00 -15.22 20.92
N ASP A 150 -6.40 -14.69 19.77
CA ASP A 150 -5.62 -13.74 19.00
C ASP A 150 -5.33 -12.45 19.79
N ARG A 151 -4.14 -11.90 19.55
CA ARG A 151 -3.64 -10.67 20.19
C ARG A 151 -2.54 -10.08 19.33
N ALA A 152 -2.44 -8.75 19.34
CA ALA A 152 -1.34 -8.04 18.68
C ALA A 152 0.02 -8.63 19.08
N LEU A 153 0.82 -9.04 18.09
CA LEU A 153 2.06 -9.77 18.34
C LEU A 153 3.16 -8.87 18.90
N ARG A 154 3.19 -7.61 18.44
CA ARG A 154 4.13 -6.57 18.89
C ARG A 154 5.59 -7.04 18.84
N ILE A 155 5.97 -7.70 17.75
CA ILE A 155 7.35 -8.12 17.51
C ILE A 155 8.22 -6.86 17.53
N PRO A 156 9.28 -6.81 18.35
CA PRO A 156 10.10 -5.62 18.44
C PRO A 156 10.77 -5.31 17.10
N TRP A 157 10.82 -4.03 16.71
CA TRP A 157 11.43 -3.57 15.45
C TRP A 157 12.80 -4.18 15.12
N ARG A 158 13.68 -4.35 16.11
CA ARG A 158 15.02 -4.95 15.91
C ARG A 158 14.99 -6.43 15.50
N GLU A 159 13.86 -7.11 15.71
CA GLU A 159 13.64 -8.52 15.41
C GLU A 159 12.85 -8.71 14.12
N THR A 160 12.28 -7.62 13.59
CA THR A 160 11.47 -7.60 12.38
C THR A 160 12.31 -7.94 11.13
N ILE A 161 11.75 -8.81 10.31
CA ILE A 161 12.13 -9.09 8.93
C ILE A 161 10.83 -9.02 8.11
N ILE A 162 10.75 -8.04 7.23
CA ILE A 162 9.56 -7.75 6.43
C ILE A 162 9.60 -8.59 5.15
N TYR A 163 8.45 -9.15 4.78
CA TYR A 163 8.24 -9.85 3.52
C TYR A 163 7.16 -9.14 2.72
N GLU A 164 7.54 -8.38 1.70
CA GLU A 164 6.60 -7.65 0.85
C GLU A 164 5.96 -8.61 -0.16
N ALA A 165 4.65 -8.80 -0.06
CA ALA A 165 3.92 -9.82 -0.80
C ALA A 165 2.65 -9.29 -1.46
N HIS A 166 2.39 -9.77 -2.68
CA HIS A 166 1.11 -9.58 -3.34
C HIS A 166 0.16 -10.74 -2.99
N VAL A 167 -1.05 -10.44 -2.46
CA VAL A 167 -2.04 -11.46 -2.03
C VAL A 167 -2.31 -12.47 -3.15
N LYS A 168 -2.59 -11.97 -4.36
CA LYS A 168 -2.78 -12.80 -5.55
C LYS A 168 -1.51 -13.54 -5.99
N GLY A 169 -0.47 -12.80 -6.40
CA GLY A 169 0.73 -13.36 -7.03
C GLY A 169 1.48 -14.40 -6.21
N LEU A 170 1.47 -14.28 -4.88
CA LEU A 170 2.19 -15.25 -4.03
C LEU A 170 1.60 -16.66 -4.14
N THR A 171 0.28 -16.79 -4.25
CA THR A 171 -0.41 -18.09 -4.13
C THR A 171 -1.06 -18.57 -5.43
N MET A 172 -1.16 -17.71 -6.45
CA MET A 172 -1.88 -17.99 -7.70
C MET A 172 -1.43 -19.26 -8.42
N ARG A 173 -0.12 -19.56 -8.39
CA ARG A 173 0.48 -20.77 -9.02
C ARG A 173 0.99 -21.79 -8.00
N HIS A 174 0.62 -21.67 -6.72
CA HIS A 174 1.10 -22.60 -5.70
C HIS A 174 0.41 -23.97 -5.85
N PRO A 175 1.16 -25.07 -6.08
CA PRO A 175 0.56 -26.38 -6.39
C PRO A 175 -0.30 -26.93 -5.25
N ASP A 176 0.16 -26.77 -4.01
CA ASP A 176 -0.52 -27.32 -2.82
C ASP A 176 -1.65 -26.44 -2.27
N VAL A 177 -1.87 -25.24 -2.82
CA VAL A 177 -3.03 -24.41 -2.48
C VAL A 177 -4.20 -24.87 -3.35
N PRO A 178 -5.38 -25.20 -2.77
CA PRO A 178 -6.56 -25.57 -3.54
C PRO A 178 -6.90 -24.51 -4.59
N GLU A 179 -7.22 -24.94 -5.81
CA GLU A 179 -7.39 -24.07 -6.98
C GLU A 179 -8.37 -22.91 -6.74
N ASN A 180 -9.49 -23.19 -6.05
CA ASN A 180 -10.52 -22.20 -5.73
C ASN A 180 -10.11 -21.18 -4.64
N LEU A 181 -8.96 -21.38 -3.99
CA LEU A 181 -8.41 -20.48 -2.97
C LEU A 181 -7.15 -19.76 -3.48
N ARG A 182 -6.60 -20.13 -4.63
CA ARG A 182 -5.38 -19.52 -5.18
C ARG A 182 -5.63 -18.04 -5.46
N GLY A 183 -4.67 -17.23 -5.04
CA GLY A 183 -4.70 -15.79 -5.23
C GLY A 183 -5.65 -15.02 -4.33
N THR A 184 -6.07 -15.62 -3.20
CA THR A 184 -7.04 -15.04 -2.27
C THR A 184 -6.50 -14.94 -0.84
N TYR A 185 -7.20 -14.20 0.03
CA TYR A 185 -6.92 -14.14 1.46
C TYR A 185 -6.96 -15.54 2.10
N ALA A 186 -7.94 -16.37 1.73
CA ALA A 186 -8.00 -17.77 2.18
C ALA A 186 -6.82 -18.61 1.68
N GLY A 187 -6.32 -18.35 0.47
CA GLY A 187 -5.10 -18.99 -0.06
C GLY A 187 -3.86 -18.60 0.74
N LEU A 188 -3.73 -17.32 1.08
CA LEU A 188 -2.63 -16.81 1.91
C LEU A 188 -2.67 -17.39 3.34
N ALA A 189 -3.87 -17.64 3.86
CA ALA A 189 -4.12 -18.27 5.16
C ALA A 189 -3.96 -19.81 5.17
N SER A 190 -3.65 -20.43 4.02
CA SER A 190 -3.58 -21.88 3.92
C SER A 190 -2.30 -22.45 4.55
N ALA A 191 -2.36 -23.71 4.99
CA ALA A 191 -1.23 -24.38 5.65
C ALA A 191 0.06 -24.36 4.82
N PRO A 192 0.07 -24.65 3.50
CA PRO A 192 1.30 -24.62 2.71
C PRO A 192 2.01 -23.25 2.75
N ILE A 193 1.24 -22.17 2.69
CA ILE A 193 1.79 -20.80 2.69
C ILE A 193 2.27 -20.40 4.08
N ILE A 194 1.51 -20.71 5.13
CA ILE A 194 1.92 -20.44 6.50
C ILE A 194 3.20 -21.22 6.85
N GLU A 195 3.27 -22.50 6.50
CA GLU A 195 4.47 -23.33 6.69
C GLU A 195 5.66 -22.78 5.92
N TYR A 196 5.44 -22.32 4.68
CA TYR A 196 6.46 -21.67 3.88
C TYR A 196 7.01 -20.40 4.57
N LEU A 197 6.15 -19.45 4.95
CA LEU A 197 6.58 -18.19 5.55
C LEU A 197 7.30 -18.41 6.89
N LYS A 198 6.81 -19.33 7.72
CA LYS A 198 7.50 -19.75 8.96
C LYS A 198 8.85 -20.40 8.67
N GLY A 199 8.92 -21.26 7.66
CA GLY A 199 10.13 -21.96 7.23
C GLY A 199 11.17 -21.02 6.63
N LEU A 200 10.75 -19.97 5.91
CA LEU A 200 11.61 -18.89 5.44
C LEU A 200 12.18 -18.10 6.61
N GLY A 201 11.39 -17.92 7.67
CA GLY A 201 11.81 -17.27 8.89
C GLY A 201 11.60 -15.75 8.85
N ILE A 202 10.63 -15.26 8.09
CA ILE A 202 10.19 -13.86 8.19
C ILE A 202 9.43 -13.64 9.51
N THR A 203 9.08 -12.40 9.83
CA THR A 203 8.30 -12.09 11.05
C THR A 203 7.10 -11.19 10.79
N ALA A 204 7.12 -10.44 9.69
CA ALA A 204 6.01 -9.60 9.27
C ALA A 204 5.81 -9.78 7.76
N ILE A 205 4.56 -9.88 7.32
CA ILE A 205 4.19 -9.80 5.93
C ILE A 205 3.65 -8.39 5.66
N GLU A 206 4.21 -7.71 4.67
CA GLU A 206 3.73 -6.42 4.18
C GLU A 206 2.93 -6.69 2.91
N LEU A 207 1.61 -6.55 2.99
CA LEU A 207 0.72 -6.81 1.87
C LEU A 207 0.64 -5.56 1.00
N MET A 208 0.89 -5.73 -0.30
CA MET A 208 0.53 -4.74 -1.32
C MET A 208 -0.96 -4.34 -1.19
N PRO A 209 -1.38 -3.17 -1.73
CA PRO A 209 -2.68 -2.57 -1.44
C PRO A 209 -3.86 -3.53 -1.41
N VAL A 210 -4.53 -3.58 -0.25
CA VAL A 210 -5.73 -4.40 -0.03
C VAL A 210 -6.99 -3.58 0.17
N HIS A 211 -6.91 -2.24 0.20
CA HIS A 211 -8.10 -1.40 0.12
C HIS A 211 -8.84 -1.67 -1.19
N ALA A 212 -10.16 -1.60 -1.20
CA ALA A 212 -10.92 -1.76 -2.43
C ALA A 212 -10.51 -0.67 -3.44
N PHE A 213 -10.13 -1.11 -4.64
CA PHE A 213 -9.53 -0.26 -5.66
C PHE A 213 -10.19 -0.43 -7.03
N VAL A 214 -9.96 0.53 -7.92
CA VAL A 214 -10.59 0.55 -9.25
C VAL A 214 -9.68 -0.07 -10.31
N GLN A 215 -10.28 -0.82 -11.23
CA GLN A 215 -9.63 -1.28 -12.45
C GLN A 215 -9.74 -0.21 -13.53
N ASP A 216 -8.65 0.51 -13.79
CA ASP A 216 -8.61 1.64 -14.73
C ASP A 216 -9.15 1.30 -16.13
N GLN A 217 -9.97 2.20 -16.70
CA GLN A 217 -10.57 2.02 -18.04
C GLN A 217 -9.50 1.81 -19.11
N HIS A 218 -8.46 2.64 -19.12
CA HIS A 218 -7.39 2.60 -20.11
C HIS A 218 -6.54 1.31 -20.04
N LEU A 219 -6.51 0.63 -18.89
CA LEU A 219 -5.90 -0.70 -18.78
C LEU A 219 -6.83 -1.76 -19.37
N ARG A 220 -8.12 -1.72 -19.02
CA ARG A 220 -9.11 -2.68 -19.53
C ARG A 220 -9.27 -2.61 -21.05
N ASP A 221 -9.23 -1.41 -21.63
CA ASP A 221 -9.28 -1.21 -23.08
C ASP A 221 -8.08 -1.86 -23.80
N ARG A 222 -6.97 -2.07 -23.09
CA ARG A 222 -5.77 -2.77 -23.56
C ARG A 222 -5.71 -4.25 -23.13
N GLY A 223 -6.75 -4.77 -22.47
CA GLY A 223 -6.77 -6.14 -21.93
C GLY A 223 -5.85 -6.34 -20.71
N LEU A 224 -5.46 -5.25 -20.05
CA LEU A 224 -4.64 -5.23 -18.85
C LEU A 224 -5.49 -4.97 -17.60
N HIS A 225 -4.89 -5.19 -16.43
CA HIS A 225 -5.55 -5.05 -15.14
C HIS A 225 -4.66 -4.28 -14.19
N ASN A 226 -5.21 -3.38 -13.37
CA ASN A 226 -4.45 -2.83 -12.24
C ASN A 226 -4.18 -3.99 -11.27
N TYR A 227 -2.94 -4.48 -11.28
CA TYR A 227 -2.51 -5.65 -10.52
C TYR A 227 -2.15 -5.24 -9.10
N TRP A 228 -1.27 -4.25 -8.96
CA TRP A 228 -0.76 -3.80 -7.65
C TRP A 228 -1.82 -3.21 -6.72
N GLY A 229 -2.78 -2.45 -7.26
CA GLY A 229 -3.88 -1.88 -6.48
C GLY A 229 -3.65 -0.50 -5.87
N TYR A 230 -2.61 0.22 -6.29
CA TYR A 230 -2.36 1.63 -5.90
C TYR A 230 -3.35 2.61 -6.56
N ASN A 231 -4.65 2.36 -6.41
CA ASN A 231 -5.72 3.19 -6.95
C ASN A 231 -7.01 3.04 -6.11
N SER A 232 -6.89 3.33 -4.81
CA SER A 232 -7.93 3.05 -3.81
C SER A 232 -9.18 3.91 -3.98
N ILE A 233 -10.35 3.33 -3.68
CA ILE A 233 -11.64 4.04 -3.60
C ILE A 233 -12.41 3.74 -2.30
N GLY A 234 -12.17 2.58 -1.68
CA GLY A 234 -12.80 2.18 -0.41
C GLY A 234 -11.76 1.93 0.69
N PHE A 235 -11.48 2.95 1.51
CA PHE A 235 -10.44 2.87 2.54
C PHE A 235 -10.73 1.88 3.67
N PHE A 236 -11.98 1.52 3.90
CA PHE A 236 -12.39 0.58 4.96
C PHE A 236 -12.72 -0.82 4.42
N ALA A 237 -12.86 -0.97 3.10
CA ALA A 237 -13.24 -2.22 2.48
C ALA A 237 -12.00 -2.96 2.00
N PRO A 238 -11.80 -4.25 2.37
CA PRO A 238 -10.83 -5.08 1.69
C PRO A 238 -11.25 -5.34 0.24
N GLU A 239 -10.27 -5.48 -0.65
CA GLU A 239 -10.45 -5.73 -2.08
C GLU A 239 -11.22 -7.03 -2.31
N GLY A 240 -12.39 -6.91 -2.95
CA GLY A 240 -13.31 -8.02 -3.14
C GLY A 240 -12.74 -9.14 -4.01
N ARG A 241 -11.89 -8.82 -5.00
CA ARG A 241 -11.30 -9.81 -5.92
C ARG A 241 -10.26 -10.70 -5.26
N TYR A 242 -9.76 -10.32 -4.09
CA TYR A 242 -8.87 -11.16 -3.29
C TYR A 242 -9.63 -12.06 -2.31
N ALA A 243 -10.96 -12.07 -2.32
CA ALA A 243 -11.75 -13.02 -1.52
C ALA A 243 -12.20 -14.21 -2.36
N ALA A 244 -12.00 -15.44 -1.85
CA ALA A 244 -12.57 -16.65 -2.43
C ALA A 244 -14.09 -16.71 -2.23
N ALA A 245 -14.59 -16.10 -1.16
CA ALA A 245 -16.00 -16.07 -0.83
C ALA A 245 -16.79 -15.10 -1.74
N GLY A 246 -17.42 -15.63 -2.79
CA GLY A 246 -18.26 -14.86 -3.73
C GLY A 246 -19.61 -14.35 -3.18
N ARG A 247 -19.71 -14.00 -1.89
CA ARG A 247 -20.93 -13.43 -1.28
C ARG A 247 -20.67 -12.02 -0.73
N PRO A 248 -21.67 -11.13 -0.74
CA PRO A 248 -21.51 -9.74 -0.31
C PRO A 248 -20.98 -9.64 1.13
N GLY A 249 -19.93 -8.84 1.34
CA GLY A 249 -19.35 -8.59 2.66
C GLY A 249 -18.48 -9.71 3.22
N ARG A 250 -18.36 -10.87 2.55
CA ARG A 250 -17.53 -11.98 3.05
C ARG A 250 -16.03 -11.73 2.91
N GLN A 251 -15.61 -10.80 2.05
CA GLN A 251 -14.21 -10.40 1.98
C GLN A 251 -13.67 -9.92 3.33
N VAL A 252 -14.51 -9.29 4.16
CA VAL A 252 -14.13 -8.82 5.51
C VAL A 252 -13.84 -9.99 6.43
N ALA A 253 -14.74 -10.98 6.48
CA ALA A 253 -14.55 -12.16 7.33
C ALA A 253 -13.38 -13.03 6.86
N GLU A 254 -13.16 -13.14 5.55
CA GLU A 254 -12.03 -13.87 4.98
C GLU A 254 -10.70 -13.19 5.30
N PHE A 255 -10.62 -11.86 5.18
CA PHE A 255 -9.46 -11.07 5.60
C PHE A 255 -9.17 -11.26 7.11
N LYS A 256 -10.18 -11.11 7.98
CA LYS A 256 -10.01 -11.34 9.43
C LYS A 256 -9.51 -12.76 9.73
N THR A 257 -9.97 -13.75 8.98
CA THR A 257 -9.52 -15.14 9.11
C THR A 257 -8.04 -15.30 8.71
N MET A 258 -7.61 -14.63 7.64
CA MET A 258 -6.22 -14.61 7.21
C MET A 258 -5.32 -13.98 8.28
N VAL A 259 -5.68 -12.82 8.82
CA VAL A 259 -4.91 -12.16 9.89
C VAL A 259 -4.80 -13.08 11.11
N ARG A 260 -5.91 -13.69 11.56
CA ARG A 260 -5.88 -14.63 12.69
C ARG A 260 -4.93 -15.81 12.43
N ALA A 261 -4.94 -16.39 11.24
CA ALA A 261 -4.08 -17.53 10.90
C ALA A 261 -2.59 -17.13 10.87
N LEU A 262 -2.26 -15.93 10.38
CA LEU A 262 -0.90 -15.39 10.40
C LEU A 262 -0.44 -15.08 11.83
N HIS A 263 -1.31 -14.55 12.68
CA HIS A 263 -1.00 -14.31 14.09
C HIS A 263 -0.77 -15.59 14.88
N GLU A 264 -1.60 -16.63 14.66
CA GLU A 264 -1.39 -17.97 15.24
C GLU A 264 -0.03 -18.56 14.83
N ALA A 265 0.45 -18.20 13.64
CA ALA A 265 1.77 -18.55 13.14
C ALA A 265 2.92 -17.66 13.69
N GLY A 266 2.60 -16.57 14.39
CA GLY A 266 3.55 -15.59 14.92
C GLY A 266 4.08 -14.63 13.85
N ILE A 267 3.28 -14.32 12.83
CA ILE A 267 3.60 -13.41 11.74
C ILE A 267 2.71 -12.17 11.84
N GLU A 268 3.33 -10.99 11.90
CA GLU A 268 2.61 -9.71 11.90
C GLU A 268 2.10 -9.37 10.50
N VAL A 269 0.99 -8.62 10.43
CA VAL A 269 0.42 -8.12 9.18
C VAL A 269 0.59 -6.62 9.09
N ILE A 270 1.35 -6.17 8.09
CA ILE A 270 1.52 -4.76 7.71
C ILE A 270 0.77 -4.54 6.40
N LEU A 271 0.01 -3.45 6.29
CA LEU A 271 -0.68 -3.10 5.05
C LEU A 271 0.02 -1.93 4.34
N ASP A 272 0.26 -2.10 3.05
CA ASP A 272 0.52 -0.98 2.17
C ASP A 272 -0.78 -0.18 1.96
N VAL A 273 -0.75 1.11 2.27
CA VAL A 273 -1.93 1.98 2.30
C VAL A 273 -1.73 3.24 1.45
N VAL A 274 -2.71 3.48 0.59
CA VAL A 274 -2.79 4.65 -0.27
C VAL A 274 -3.83 5.61 0.28
N TYR A 275 -3.36 6.65 0.97
CA TYR A 275 -4.19 7.76 1.44
C TYR A 275 -3.87 9.09 0.73
N ASN A 276 -2.86 9.11 -0.14
CA ASN A 276 -2.40 10.33 -0.79
C ASN A 276 -3.31 10.77 -1.96
N HIS A 277 -3.93 9.82 -2.68
CA HIS A 277 -4.87 10.04 -3.78
C HIS A 277 -6.04 9.05 -3.73
N ALA A 278 -7.02 9.24 -4.62
CA ALA A 278 -8.14 8.31 -4.83
C ALA A 278 -8.42 8.05 -6.32
N ALA A 279 -9.12 6.95 -6.61
CA ALA A 279 -9.34 6.44 -7.98
C ALA A 279 -10.21 7.29 -8.92
N GLU A 280 -10.64 8.46 -8.48
CA GLU A 280 -11.43 9.37 -9.30
C GLU A 280 -10.57 10.24 -10.22
N GLY A 281 -9.24 10.19 -10.15
CA GLY A 281 -8.33 10.94 -11.02
C GLY A 281 -8.53 12.46 -11.00
N ASN A 282 -8.16 13.15 -12.08
CA ASN A 282 -8.29 14.61 -12.22
C ASN A 282 -9.71 15.04 -12.64
N GLN A 283 -9.92 16.26 -13.12
CA GLN A 283 -11.22 16.77 -13.57
C GLN A 283 -11.91 15.93 -14.67
N LEU A 284 -11.15 15.16 -15.45
CA LEU A 284 -11.62 14.25 -16.50
C LEU A 284 -11.77 12.80 -16.02
N GLY A 285 -11.59 12.54 -14.73
CA GLY A 285 -11.84 11.22 -14.15
C GLY A 285 -13.32 10.99 -13.81
N PRO A 286 -13.66 9.76 -13.41
CA PRO A 286 -15.04 9.36 -13.11
C PRO A 286 -15.56 10.00 -11.81
N THR A 287 -16.87 9.90 -11.60
CA THR A 287 -17.54 10.34 -10.36
C THR A 287 -18.15 9.12 -9.65
N LEU A 288 -17.41 8.58 -8.71
CA LEU A 288 -17.63 7.29 -8.05
C LEU A 288 -17.95 7.43 -6.56
N SER A 289 -17.35 8.40 -5.87
CA SER A 289 -17.52 8.62 -4.43
C SER A 289 -17.24 10.08 -4.05
N PHE A 290 -16.03 10.41 -3.60
CA PHE A 290 -15.64 11.68 -2.98
C PHE A 290 -16.02 12.91 -3.82
N ARG A 291 -15.77 12.88 -5.12
CA ARG A 291 -16.07 13.98 -6.06
C ARG A 291 -17.55 14.33 -6.07
N GLY A 292 -18.41 13.32 -6.06
CA GLY A 292 -19.86 13.53 -6.08
C GLY A 292 -20.44 13.87 -4.71
N ILE A 293 -19.76 13.49 -3.62
CA ILE A 293 -20.20 13.72 -2.24
C ILE A 293 -19.80 15.10 -1.75
N ASP A 294 -18.51 15.46 -1.88
CA ASP A 294 -18.03 16.80 -1.55
C ASP A 294 -16.64 17.07 -2.13
N ASN A 295 -16.58 17.42 -3.41
CA ASN A 295 -15.31 17.57 -4.14
C ASN A 295 -14.33 18.56 -3.47
N ALA A 296 -14.84 19.72 -3.01
CA ALA A 296 -14.01 20.78 -2.47
C ALA A 296 -13.44 20.45 -1.07
N SER A 297 -14.12 19.60 -0.31
CA SER A 297 -13.64 19.16 1.00
C SER A 297 -12.65 18.01 0.90
N TYR A 298 -12.90 17.04 0.02
CA TYR A 298 -12.06 15.84 -0.09
C TYR A 298 -10.79 16.03 -0.91
N TYR A 299 -10.83 16.84 -1.96
CA TYR A 299 -9.69 17.01 -2.85
C TYR A 299 -9.01 18.36 -2.70
N ARG A 300 -7.69 18.34 -2.87
CA ARG A 300 -6.89 19.54 -2.92
C ARG A 300 -7.02 20.17 -4.31
N LEU A 301 -7.66 21.34 -4.37
CA LEU A 301 -7.85 22.08 -5.62
C LEU A 301 -6.73 23.10 -5.84
N THR A 302 -6.49 23.50 -7.09
CA THR A 302 -5.53 24.55 -7.41
C THR A 302 -6.11 25.95 -7.15
N ALA A 303 -5.33 27.01 -7.41
CA ALA A 303 -5.83 28.39 -7.34
C ALA A 303 -7.00 28.64 -8.32
N ASP A 304 -7.06 27.90 -9.43
CA ASP A 304 -8.28 27.72 -10.21
C ASP A 304 -8.99 26.46 -9.67
N PRO A 305 -10.10 26.60 -8.91
CA PRO A 305 -10.76 25.49 -8.22
C PRO A 305 -11.35 24.44 -9.17
N ARG A 306 -11.39 24.70 -10.48
CA ARG A 306 -11.75 23.69 -11.48
C ARG A 306 -10.78 22.52 -11.49
N TYR A 307 -9.50 22.78 -11.25
CA TYR A 307 -8.44 21.80 -11.39
C TYR A 307 -7.92 21.28 -10.05
N TYR A 308 -7.32 20.11 -10.09
CA TYR A 308 -6.81 19.37 -8.95
C TYR A 308 -5.31 19.61 -8.81
N MET A 309 -4.85 19.75 -7.57
CA MET A 309 -3.42 19.68 -7.27
C MET A 309 -3.01 18.21 -7.31
N ASP A 310 -1.91 17.92 -8.00
CA ASP A 310 -1.42 16.55 -8.20
C ASP A 310 0.06 16.46 -7.78
N PHE A 311 0.28 16.01 -6.54
CA PHE A 311 1.63 15.70 -6.03
C PHE A 311 1.98 14.21 -6.18
N THR A 312 1.03 13.39 -6.62
CA THR A 312 1.10 11.92 -6.65
C THR A 312 1.35 11.39 -8.05
N GLY A 313 1.07 12.17 -9.09
CA GLY A 313 1.13 11.77 -10.49
C GLY A 313 -0.08 10.97 -10.94
N THR A 314 -1.15 10.93 -10.15
CA THR A 314 -2.34 10.11 -10.38
C THR A 314 -3.60 10.95 -10.66
N GLY A 315 -3.43 12.26 -10.81
CA GLY A 315 -4.46 13.22 -11.20
C GLY A 315 -5.13 13.97 -10.05
N ASN A 316 -5.00 13.51 -8.81
CA ASN A 316 -5.51 14.23 -7.63
C ASN A 316 -4.67 13.99 -6.39
N THR A 317 -4.85 14.85 -5.39
CA THR A 317 -4.34 14.66 -4.04
C THR A 317 -5.46 14.89 -3.03
N LEU A 318 -5.58 14.01 -2.04
CA LEU A 318 -6.55 14.17 -0.96
C LEU A 318 -6.19 15.36 -0.04
N ASN A 319 -7.21 16.06 0.43
CA ASN A 319 -7.06 17.29 1.19
C ASN A 319 -6.79 17.02 2.68
N MET A 320 -5.50 16.85 3.03
CA MET A 320 -5.05 16.62 4.41
C MET A 320 -5.20 17.82 5.34
N ILE A 321 -5.65 18.98 4.84
CA ILE A 321 -5.90 20.17 5.67
C ILE A 321 -7.34 20.13 6.19
N HIS A 322 -8.24 19.46 5.47
CA HIS A 322 -9.65 19.43 5.80
C HIS A 322 -9.91 18.47 6.98
N PRO A 323 -10.51 18.93 8.11
CA PRO A 323 -10.67 18.09 9.31
C PRO A 323 -11.43 16.78 9.09
N ARG A 324 -12.43 16.76 8.19
CA ARG A 324 -13.21 15.55 7.90
C ARG A 324 -12.48 14.57 6.98
N THR A 325 -11.57 15.06 6.15
CA THR A 325 -10.70 14.22 5.31
C THR A 325 -9.61 13.60 6.17
N LEU A 326 -9.02 14.37 7.09
CA LEU A 326 -8.14 13.82 8.12
C LEU A 326 -8.86 12.79 8.99
N GLN A 327 -10.08 13.09 9.45
CA GLN A 327 -10.88 12.16 10.25
C GLN A 327 -11.12 10.85 9.50
N LEU A 328 -11.46 10.89 8.20
CA LEU A 328 -11.62 9.70 7.35
C LEU A 328 -10.39 8.78 7.42
N ILE A 329 -9.19 9.36 7.29
CA ILE A 329 -7.95 8.60 7.29
C ILE A 329 -7.65 8.04 8.69
N MET A 330 -7.83 8.84 9.73
CA MET A 330 -7.59 8.41 11.12
C MET A 330 -8.57 7.31 11.53
N ASP A 331 -9.85 7.44 11.18
CA ASP A 331 -10.87 6.44 11.46
C ASP A 331 -10.61 5.16 10.64
N SER A 332 -10.10 5.28 9.41
CA SER A 332 -9.65 4.13 8.61
C SER A 332 -8.48 3.39 9.26
N LEU A 333 -7.43 4.11 9.67
CA LEU A 333 -6.29 3.52 10.38
C LEU A 333 -6.75 2.81 11.66
N ARG A 334 -7.58 3.45 12.49
CA ARG A 334 -8.13 2.83 13.70
C ARG A 334 -8.98 1.60 13.39
N TYR A 335 -9.80 1.64 12.34
CA TYR A 335 -10.59 0.50 11.90
C TYR A 335 -9.69 -0.70 11.54
N TRP A 336 -8.64 -0.49 10.76
CA TRP A 336 -7.72 -1.57 10.40
C TRP A 336 -6.98 -2.14 11.62
N ILE A 337 -6.65 -1.31 12.62
CA ILE A 337 -6.02 -1.76 13.87
C ILE A 337 -7.02 -2.53 14.75
N GLU A 338 -8.16 -1.93 15.09
CA GLU A 338 -9.07 -2.46 16.11
C GLU A 338 -10.00 -3.55 15.57
N GLU A 339 -10.51 -3.39 14.36
CA GLU A 339 -11.50 -4.31 13.79
C GLU A 339 -10.86 -5.41 12.95
N MET A 340 -9.73 -5.11 12.29
CA MET A 340 -9.05 -6.01 11.36
C MET A 340 -7.73 -6.56 11.91
N HIS A 341 -7.30 -6.11 13.10
CA HIS A 341 -6.12 -6.55 13.82
C HIS A 341 -4.79 -6.39 13.05
N VAL A 342 -4.68 -5.36 12.22
CA VAL A 342 -3.44 -5.03 11.50
C VAL A 342 -2.38 -4.50 12.48
N ASP A 343 -1.13 -4.96 12.35
CA ASP A 343 -0.01 -4.61 13.25
C ASP A 343 0.78 -3.37 12.80
N GLY A 344 0.51 -2.85 11.61
CA GLY A 344 1.15 -1.66 11.08
C GLY A 344 0.80 -1.33 9.64
N PHE A 345 1.38 -0.23 9.16
CA PHE A 345 1.12 0.32 7.84
C PHE A 345 2.41 0.77 7.17
N ARG A 346 2.52 0.52 5.88
CA ARG A 346 3.45 1.21 4.98
C ARG A 346 2.67 2.21 4.15
N PHE A 347 3.00 3.49 4.30
CA PHE A 347 2.31 4.58 3.64
C PHE A 347 2.99 4.90 2.31
N ASP A 348 2.26 4.67 1.23
CA ASP A 348 2.61 5.07 -0.13
C ASP A 348 2.70 6.59 -0.25
N LEU A 349 3.73 7.09 -0.94
CA LEU A 349 4.03 8.51 -1.15
C LEU A 349 3.79 9.36 0.11
N ALA A 350 4.31 8.93 1.26
CA ALA A 350 3.96 9.47 2.57
C ALA A 350 4.30 10.96 2.70
N SER A 351 5.24 11.48 1.91
CA SER A 351 5.56 12.92 1.85
C SER A 351 4.34 13.76 1.47
N THR A 352 3.43 13.25 0.64
CA THR A 352 2.22 13.97 0.23
C THR A 352 1.27 14.20 1.42
N LEU A 353 1.25 13.28 2.39
CA LEU A 353 0.42 13.38 3.59
C LEU A 353 0.86 14.54 4.51
N ALA A 354 2.10 15.00 4.35
CA ALA A 354 2.71 16.08 5.12
C ALA A 354 2.54 17.47 4.47
N ARG A 355 1.85 17.57 3.33
CA ARG A 355 1.70 18.83 2.57
C ARG A 355 0.49 19.63 3.06
N GLU A 356 0.71 20.64 3.89
CA GLU A 356 -0.34 21.61 4.25
C GLU A 356 -0.43 22.79 3.26
N LEU A 357 0.70 23.37 2.86
CA LEU A 357 0.77 24.39 1.81
C LEU A 357 1.57 23.82 0.64
N HIS A 358 2.56 24.53 0.11
CA HIS A 358 3.42 24.00 -0.96
C HIS A 358 4.63 23.23 -0.42
N GLU A 359 4.95 23.39 0.86
CA GLU A 359 6.10 22.78 1.52
C GLU A 359 5.70 21.54 2.32
N VAL A 360 6.62 20.59 2.42
CA VAL A 360 6.51 19.44 3.33
C VAL A 360 6.96 19.90 4.72
N ASP A 361 6.00 20.09 5.63
CA ASP A 361 6.30 20.40 7.03
C ASP A 361 6.34 19.10 7.85
N ARG A 362 7.42 18.91 8.63
CA ARG A 362 7.55 17.76 9.55
C ARG A 362 6.51 17.80 10.67
N LEU A 363 5.81 18.91 10.84
CA LEU A 363 4.76 19.16 11.85
C LEU A 363 3.37 19.31 11.21
N GLY A 364 3.12 18.66 10.07
CA GLY A 364 1.77 18.62 9.51
C GLY A 364 0.76 17.96 10.47
N SER A 365 -0.46 18.48 10.48
CA SER A 365 -1.58 18.04 11.33
C SER A 365 -1.77 16.51 11.34
N PHE A 366 -1.55 15.86 10.19
CA PHE A 366 -1.57 14.41 10.05
C PHE A 366 -0.59 13.69 11.00
N PHE A 367 0.65 14.15 11.08
CA PHE A 367 1.68 13.52 11.92
C PHE A 367 1.43 13.77 13.40
N ASP A 368 1.03 14.98 13.77
CA ASP A 368 0.71 15.32 15.17
C ASP A 368 -0.45 14.46 15.69
N ILE A 369 -1.52 14.31 14.88
CA ILE A 369 -2.67 13.48 15.22
C ILE A 369 -2.26 12.00 15.32
N SER A 370 -1.49 11.49 14.36
CA SER A 370 -1.01 10.10 14.37
C SER A 370 -0.09 9.81 15.56
N HIS A 371 0.77 10.76 15.93
CA HIS A 371 1.69 10.63 17.05
C HIS A 371 1.00 10.63 18.42
N GLN A 372 -0.02 11.47 18.61
CA GLN A 372 -0.75 11.54 19.89
C GLN A 372 -1.79 10.43 20.03
N ASP A 373 -2.23 9.83 18.92
CA ASP A 373 -3.31 8.84 18.94
C ASP A 373 -2.90 7.58 19.71
N PRO A 374 -3.69 7.13 20.70
CA PRO A 374 -3.31 6.03 21.59
C PRO A 374 -3.31 4.65 20.92
N LEU A 375 -3.87 4.51 19.71
CA LEU A 375 -3.89 3.26 18.94
C LEU A 375 -2.84 3.31 17.83
N ILE A 376 -2.87 4.36 17.00
CA ILE A 376 -1.99 4.50 15.83
C ILE A 376 -0.52 4.63 16.26
N SER A 377 -0.22 5.32 17.36
CA SER A 377 1.15 5.44 17.87
C SER A 377 1.75 4.13 18.40
N GLN A 378 0.95 3.07 18.55
CA GLN A 378 1.37 1.79 19.13
C GLN A 378 1.67 0.72 18.07
N VAL A 379 1.34 0.97 16.80
CA VAL A 379 1.60 0.05 15.68
C VAL A 379 2.84 0.45 14.89
N LYS A 380 3.27 -0.38 13.94
CA LYS A 380 4.39 -0.05 13.06
C LYS A 380 3.94 0.96 12.01
N LEU A 381 4.66 2.09 11.90
CA LEU A 381 4.43 3.10 10.87
C LEU A 381 5.68 3.17 9.98
N ILE A 382 5.53 2.79 8.71
CA ILE A 382 6.58 2.81 7.69
C ILE A 382 6.18 3.85 6.64
N ALA A 383 7.09 4.72 6.25
CA ALA A 383 6.86 5.71 5.21
C ALA A 383 7.66 5.37 3.94
N GLU A 384 7.06 5.62 2.77
CA GLU A 384 7.79 5.99 1.58
C GLU A 384 8.11 7.49 1.63
N PRO A 385 9.37 7.89 1.91
CA PRO A 385 9.68 9.26 2.27
C PRO A 385 9.94 10.15 1.04
N TRP A 386 9.17 9.98 -0.02
CA TRP A 386 9.21 10.84 -1.21
C TRP A 386 7.83 10.97 -1.88
N ASP A 387 7.66 12.03 -2.68
CA ASP A 387 6.58 12.19 -3.64
C ASP A 387 7.09 12.90 -4.90
N LEU A 388 6.23 13.07 -5.91
CA LEU A 388 6.60 13.71 -7.18
C LEU A 388 6.61 15.24 -7.12
N GLY A 389 6.12 15.83 -6.04
CA GLY A 389 6.06 17.28 -5.88
C GLY A 389 7.44 17.89 -5.59
N GLU A 390 7.57 19.19 -5.87
CA GLU A 390 8.79 19.94 -5.51
C GLU A 390 9.07 19.81 -4.00
N GLY A 391 10.34 19.54 -3.65
CA GLY A 391 10.75 19.28 -2.28
C GLY A 391 10.24 17.96 -1.68
N GLY A 392 9.68 17.06 -2.48
CA GLY A 392 9.07 15.80 -2.05
C GLY A 392 10.02 14.81 -1.38
N TYR A 393 11.33 14.87 -1.66
CA TYR A 393 12.33 13.94 -1.10
C TYR A 393 12.66 14.25 0.37
N GLN A 394 12.12 13.41 1.26
CA GLN A 394 12.09 13.59 2.70
C GLN A 394 12.78 12.44 3.46
N VAL A 395 13.68 11.70 2.81
CA VAL A 395 14.47 10.64 3.48
C VAL A 395 15.20 11.20 4.69
N GLY A 396 15.05 10.53 5.83
CA GLY A 396 15.60 10.91 7.12
C GLY A 396 14.89 12.11 7.75
N LYS A 397 13.74 12.54 7.22
CA LYS A 397 13.03 13.73 7.70
C LYS A 397 11.73 13.41 8.44
N PHE A 398 11.29 12.15 8.48
CA PHE A 398 10.06 11.78 9.18
C PHE A 398 10.19 11.82 10.71
N PRO A 399 9.06 11.95 11.43
CA PRO A 399 9.05 12.00 12.89
C PRO A 399 9.56 10.71 13.58
N VAL A 400 9.84 10.78 14.88
CA VAL A 400 10.59 9.74 15.62
C VAL A 400 9.94 8.34 15.68
N LEU A 401 8.60 8.25 15.58
CA LEU A 401 7.88 6.96 15.62
C LEU A 401 7.90 6.22 14.28
N TRP A 402 8.32 6.89 13.21
CA TRP A 402 8.29 6.36 11.85
C TRP A 402 9.59 5.66 11.48
N ALA A 403 9.45 4.50 10.85
CA ALA A 403 10.49 3.92 10.02
C ALA A 403 10.31 4.38 8.57
N GLU A 404 11.37 4.35 7.79
CA GLU A 404 11.37 4.83 6.41
C GLU A 404 11.99 3.79 5.49
N TRP A 405 11.38 3.58 4.34
CA TRP A 405 12.04 2.91 3.21
C TRP A 405 13.31 3.66 2.85
N ASN A 406 14.45 3.01 3.02
CA ASN A 406 15.75 3.65 2.79
C ASN A 406 16.19 3.50 1.32
N GLY A 407 15.66 4.38 0.46
CA GLY A 407 16.07 4.44 -0.96
C GLY A 407 17.57 4.68 -1.15
N ILE A 408 18.22 5.42 -0.24
CA ILE A 408 19.67 5.64 -0.28
C ILE A 408 20.43 4.33 -0.02
N TYR A 409 19.93 3.46 0.88
CA TYR A 409 20.47 2.12 1.08
C TYR A 409 20.37 1.29 -0.20
N ARG A 410 19.16 1.24 -0.81
CA ARG A 410 18.92 0.52 -2.06
C ARG A 410 19.93 0.92 -3.13
N ASP A 411 20.03 2.22 -3.41
CA ASP A 411 20.85 2.74 -4.50
C ASP A 411 22.35 2.56 -4.23
N THR A 412 22.81 2.82 -2.99
CA THR A 412 24.22 2.63 -2.61
C THR A 412 24.62 1.16 -2.72
N VAL A 413 23.80 0.23 -2.23
CA VAL A 413 24.11 -1.21 -2.25
C VAL A 413 24.11 -1.73 -3.69
N ARG A 414 23.15 -1.30 -4.52
CA ARG A 414 23.11 -1.63 -5.95
C ARG A 414 24.35 -1.11 -6.68
N SER A 415 24.65 0.18 -6.53
CA SER A 415 25.80 0.84 -7.14
C SER A 415 27.14 0.20 -6.73
N PHE A 416 27.31 -0.11 -5.44
CA PHE A 416 28.53 -0.78 -4.94
C PHE A 416 28.74 -2.16 -5.58
N TRP A 417 27.70 -3.01 -5.63
CA TRP A 417 27.83 -4.36 -6.20
C TRP A 417 27.73 -4.42 -7.73
N LYS A 418 27.31 -3.32 -8.36
CA LYS A 418 27.50 -3.03 -9.78
C LYS A 418 28.94 -2.60 -10.12
N SER A 419 29.75 -2.30 -9.09
CA SER A 419 31.14 -1.83 -9.19
C SER A 419 31.28 -0.38 -9.68
N ASP A 420 30.34 0.50 -9.32
CA ASP A 420 30.54 1.93 -9.51
C ASP A 420 31.61 2.47 -8.53
N GLU A 421 32.35 3.50 -8.94
CA GLU A 421 33.45 4.06 -8.16
C GLU A 421 32.96 4.84 -6.91
N ASN A 422 33.84 5.00 -5.92
CA ASN A 422 33.67 5.86 -4.74
C ASN A 422 32.48 5.52 -3.81
N GLN A 423 32.05 4.26 -3.76
CA GLN A 423 30.89 3.84 -2.95
C GLN A 423 31.22 3.39 -1.52
N ALA A 424 32.49 3.16 -1.16
CA ALA A 424 32.87 2.50 0.10
C ALA A 424 32.42 3.27 1.36
N SER A 425 32.57 4.60 1.36
CA SER A 425 32.16 5.46 2.49
C SER A 425 30.65 5.47 2.69
N SER A 426 29.88 5.58 1.60
CA SER A 426 28.42 5.49 1.64
C SER A 426 27.97 4.11 2.13
N LEU A 427 28.57 3.04 1.59
CA LEU A 427 28.27 1.67 1.99
C LEU A 427 28.51 1.44 3.49
N ALA A 428 29.59 1.98 4.05
CA ALA A 428 29.87 1.85 5.49
C ALA A 428 28.74 2.40 6.36
N TYR A 429 28.15 3.54 5.99
CA TYR A 429 26.95 4.06 6.66
C TYR A 429 25.75 3.15 6.47
N ARG A 430 25.52 2.65 5.25
CA ARG A 430 24.38 1.77 4.95
C ARG A 430 24.42 0.46 5.74
N LEU A 431 25.58 -0.20 5.82
CA LEU A 431 25.79 -1.43 6.59
C LEU A 431 25.57 -1.23 8.10
N THR A 432 25.74 -0.02 8.60
CA THR A 432 25.71 0.30 10.04
C THR A 432 24.45 1.05 10.47
N GLY A 433 23.37 0.94 9.69
CA GLY A 433 22.04 1.46 10.04
C GLY A 433 21.79 2.90 9.59
N SER A 434 22.62 3.44 8.71
CA SER A 434 22.50 4.79 8.14
C SER A 434 22.40 5.87 9.23
N SER A 435 23.37 5.86 10.16
CA SER A 435 23.41 6.81 11.28
C SER A 435 23.53 8.27 10.86
N ASP A 436 24.04 8.54 9.66
CA ASP A 436 24.04 9.86 9.03
C ASP A 436 22.63 10.39 8.77
N LEU A 437 21.66 9.50 8.49
CA LEU A 437 20.25 9.84 8.29
C LEU A 437 19.45 9.80 9.60
N TYR A 438 19.59 8.72 10.38
CA TYR A 438 18.71 8.40 11.50
C TYR A 438 19.35 8.57 12.88
N GLY A 439 20.65 8.81 12.96
CA GLY A 439 21.38 8.92 14.23
C GLY A 439 21.10 10.19 15.02
N ARG A 440 20.54 11.22 14.36
CA ARG A 440 20.14 12.49 14.94
C ARG A 440 18.63 12.49 15.21
N GLY A 441 18.19 13.00 16.36
CA GLY A 441 16.75 13.20 16.64
C GLY A 441 16.02 12.04 17.33
N GLY A 442 16.71 11.21 18.11
CA GLY A 442 16.09 10.19 18.97
C GLY A 442 15.71 8.87 18.30
N ARG A 443 15.76 8.83 16.96
CA ARG A 443 15.59 7.60 16.17
C ARG A 443 16.73 6.61 16.41
N ARG A 444 16.46 5.38 16.00
CA ARG A 444 17.30 4.20 16.26
C ARG A 444 17.57 3.50 14.92
N PRO A 445 18.51 2.54 14.86
CA PRO A 445 18.86 1.92 13.58
C PRO A 445 17.67 1.29 12.84
N TRP A 446 16.66 0.83 13.58
CA TRP A 446 15.45 0.27 13.01
C TRP A 446 14.52 1.28 12.33
N ALA A 447 14.80 2.59 12.41
CA ALA A 447 14.10 3.57 11.57
C ALA A 447 14.47 3.41 10.09
N SER A 448 15.56 2.70 9.77
CA SER A 448 15.94 2.35 8.41
C SER A 448 15.34 1.00 8.03
N VAL A 449 14.33 1.02 7.16
CA VAL A 449 13.88 -0.19 6.43
C VAL A 449 14.80 -0.34 5.21
N ASN A 450 15.74 -1.27 5.32
CA ASN A 450 16.70 -1.57 4.28
C ASN A 450 16.08 -2.54 3.28
N PHE A 451 16.22 -2.25 2.00
CA PHE A 451 15.78 -3.12 0.91
C PHE A 451 16.71 -2.98 -0.28
N VAL A 452 16.87 -4.06 -1.05
CA VAL A 452 17.60 -4.03 -2.33
C VAL A 452 16.60 -3.97 -3.48
N THR A 453 15.43 -4.55 -3.30
CA THR A 453 14.37 -4.76 -4.28
C THR A 453 13.03 -4.60 -3.56
N ALA A 454 12.02 -4.15 -4.31
CA ALA A 454 10.64 -3.97 -3.88
C ALA A 454 9.74 -4.22 -5.11
N HIS A 455 8.42 -4.08 -4.95
CA HIS A 455 7.50 -4.18 -6.07
C HIS A 455 7.83 -3.18 -7.19
N ASP A 456 8.32 -1.99 -6.83
CA ASP A 456 8.87 -0.99 -7.74
C ASP A 456 10.28 -1.35 -8.23
N GLY A 457 10.43 -1.39 -9.55
CA GLY A 457 11.69 -1.70 -10.21
C GLY A 457 11.88 -3.20 -10.45
N PHE A 458 13.14 -3.61 -10.61
CA PHE A 458 13.47 -5.02 -10.84
C PHE A 458 13.31 -5.89 -9.59
N THR A 459 12.94 -7.14 -9.83
CA THR A 459 13.21 -8.28 -8.93
C THR A 459 14.72 -8.48 -8.74
N LEU A 460 15.12 -9.25 -7.72
CA LEU A 460 16.55 -9.52 -7.48
C LEU A 460 17.19 -10.30 -8.64
N ASN A 461 16.42 -11.20 -9.26
CA ASN A 461 16.90 -11.93 -10.42
C ASN A 461 17.10 -11.02 -11.63
N ASP A 462 16.18 -10.09 -11.87
CA ASP A 462 16.26 -9.21 -13.03
C ASP A 462 17.30 -8.10 -12.84
N LEU A 463 17.52 -7.64 -11.59
CA LEU A 463 18.56 -6.69 -11.22
C LEU A 463 19.97 -7.16 -11.65
N VAL A 464 20.20 -8.47 -11.71
CA VAL A 464 21.47 -9.07 -12.15
C VAL A 464 21.41 -9.66 -13.57
N SER A 465 20.27 -9.52 -14.25
CA SER A 465 20.02 -10.13 -15.57
C SER A 465 19.72 -9.12 -16.67
N TYR A 466 19.40 -7.87 -16.34
CA TYR A 466 19.03 -6.83 -17.31
C TYR A 466 19.74 -5.51 -17.00
N ASN A 467 20.16 -4.81 -18.05
CA ASN A 467 20.66 -3.43 -17.94
C ASN A 467 19.55 -2.42 -18.23
N GLU A 468 18.66 -2.74 -19.17
CA GLU A 468 17.55 -1.91 -19.60
C GLU A 468 16.23 -2.50 -19.14
N LYS A 469 15.20 -1.65 -19.01
CA LYS A 469 13.83 -2.09 -18.74
C LYS A 469 13.15 -2.61 -20.01
N HIS A 470 12.32 -3.63 -19.87
CA HIS A 470 11.54 -4.30 -20.92
C HIS A 470 10.06 -4.32 -20.50
N ASN A 471 9.45 -3.13 -20.50
CA ASN A 471 8.07 -2.87 -20.08
C ASN A 471 7.09 -2.89 -21.27
N GLU A 472 7.47 -3.43 -22.43
CA GLU A 472 6.64 -3.43 -23.65
C GLU A 472 5.27 -4.08 -23.41
N ALA A 473 5.21 -5.08 -22.52
CA ALA A 473 3.97 -5.74 -22.12
C ALA A 473 2.93 -4.79 -21.49
N ASN A 474 3.35 -3.63 -20.97
CA ASN A 474 2.47 -2.63 -20.38
C ASN A 474 1.74 -1.78 -21.43
N GLY A 475 2.17 -1.84 -22.70
CA GLY A 475 1.51 -1.14 -23.81
C GLY A 475 1.72 0.37 -23.83
N GLU A 476 2.82 0.86 -23.24
CA GLU A 476 3.17 2.29 -23.16
C GLU A 476 4.45 2.65 -23.94
N ASP A 477 4.84 1.78 -24.89
CA ASP A 477 6.06 1.91 -25.69
C ASP A 477 7.34 1.98 -24.83
N ASN A 478 7.38 1.22 -23.74
CA ASN A 478 8.48 1.17 -22.76
C ASN A 478 8.80 2.53 -22.12
N ARG A 479 7.86 3.48 -22.12
CA ARG A 479 8.05 4.82 -21.53
C ARG A 479 7.85 4.84 -20.01
N ASP A 480 7.07 3.90 -19.49
CA ASP A 480 6.78 3.75 -18.07
C ASP A 480 7.93 3.06 -17.32
N GLY A 481 7.96 3.19 -15.99
CA GLY A 481 9.02 2.65 -15.14
C GLY A 481 10.30 3.49 -15.12
N ASN A 482 11.18 3.21 -14.15
CA ASN A 482 12.41 3.99 -13.93
C ASN A 482 13.53 3.57 -14.91
N ASP A 483 14.22 4.54 -15.51
CA ASP A 483 15.38 4.27 -16.38
C ASP A 483 16.66 4.04 -15.56
N HIS A 484 16.74 4.55 -14.33
CA HIS A 484 17.92 4.45 -13.48
C HIS A 484 17.81 3.30 -12.47
N ASN A 485 18.07 2.08 -12.94
CA ASN A 485 17.88 0.86 -12.15
C ASN A 485 19.09 0.43 -11.29
N LEU A 486 20.29 0.93 -11.63
CA LEU A 486 21.56 0.50 -11.04
C LEU A 486 21.76 -1.02 -11.11
N SER A 487 21.36 -1.62 -12.23
CA SER A 487 21.45 -3.05 -12.53
C SER A 487 22.69 -3.38 -13.35
N TRP A 488 23.05 -4.68 -13.40
CA TRP A 488 24.07 -5.17 -14.32
C TRP A 488 23.79 -6.61 -14.75
N SER A 489 23.58 -6.80 -16.05
CA SER A 489 23.22 -8.09 -16.67
C SER A 489 24.33 -9.15 -16.70
N ARG A 490 25.54 -8.76 -16.26
CA ARG A 490 26.76 -9.60 -16.23
C ARG A 490 27.23 -10.07 -17.62
N GLY A 491 26.81 -9.35 -18.67
CA GLY A 491 27.31 -9.54 -20.05
C GLY A 491 26.30 -10.13 -21.03
N ALA A 492 25.11 -10.54 -20.58
CA ALA A 492 24.03 -11.00 -21.43
C ALA A 492 22.71 -10.36 -20.98
N GLU A 493 21.94 -9.77 -21.88
CA GLU A 493 20.63 -9.19 -21.54
C GLU A 493 19.56 -10.29 -21.48
N GLY A 494 18.96 -10.49 -20.31
CA GLY A 494 17.94 -11.52 -20.09
C GLY A 494 18.49 -12.94 -19.93
N PRO A 495 17.70 -13.98 -20.26
CA PRO A 495 18.08 -15.39 -20.14
C PRO A 495 19.36 -15.74 -20.92
N THR A 496 20.17 -16.64 -20.37
CA THR A 496 21.42 -17.10 -21.00
C THR A 496 21.75 -18.53 -20.57
N ASP A 497 22.45 -19.26 -21.44
CA ASP A 497 22.99 -20.60 -21.17
C ASP A 497 24.49 -20.57 -20.84
N ASP A 498 25.13 -19.38 -20.80
CA ASP A 498 26.55 -19.26 -20.46
C ASP A 498 26.77 -19.57 -18.96
N PRO A 499 27.45 -20.68 -18.61
CA PRO A 499 27.63 -21.07 -17.21
C PRO A 499 28.46 -20.07 -16.41
N GLY A 500 29.37 -19.33 -17.06
CA GLY A 500 30.18 -18.31 -16.41
C GLY A 500 29.38 -17.06 -16.03
N ILE A 501 28.36 -16.71 -16.83
CA ILE A 501 27.43 -15.62 -16.50
C ILE A 501 26.46 -16.07 -15.41
N LEU A 502 25.91 -17.29 -15.52
CA LEU A 502 24.99 -17.84 -14.53
C LEU A 502 25.62 -17.93 -13.13
N ASP A 503 26.86 -18.43 -13.02
CA ASP A 503 27.58 -18.44 -11.73
C ASP A 503 27.80 -17.03 -11.15
N GLN A 504 28.11 -16.05 -11.99
CA GLN A 504 28.23 -14.65 -11.54
C GLN A 504 26.90 -14.08 -11.03
N ARG A 505 25.79 -14.35 -11.72
CA ARG A 505 24.45 -13.91 -11.30
C ARG A 505 24.05 -14.57 -9.97
N GLU A 506 24.27 -15.87 -9.84
CA GLU A 506 24.01 -16.62 -8.62
C GLU A 506 24.82 -16.09 -7.42
N ARG A 507 26.10 -15.75 -7.63
CA ARG A 507 26.92 -15.09 -6.60
C ARG A 507 26.41 -13.70 -6.27
N ALA A 508 26.07 -12.88 -7.27
CA ALA A 508 25.56 -11.52 -7.06
C ALA A 508 24.27 -11.52 -6.24
N LYS A 509 23.31 -12.40 -6.55
CA LYS A 509 22.07 -12.57 -5.76
C LYS A 509 22.36 -12.88 -4.29
N ARG A 510 23.25 -13.84 -4.02
CA ARG A 510 23.67 -14.20 -2.65
C ARG A 510 24.35 -13.05 -1.93
N THR A 511 25.19 -12.29 -2.64
CA THR A 511 25.87 -11.11 -2.11
C THR A 511 24.88 -10.02 -1.70
N PHE A 512 23.87 -9.73 -2.53
CA PHE A 512 22.82 -8.77 -2.18
C PHE A 512 22.01 -9.22 -0.96
N LEU A 513 21.57 -10.48 -0.93
CA LEU A 513 20.82 -11.05 0.21
C LEU A 513 21.64 -11.05 1.50
N ALA A 514 22.92 -11.43 1.44
CA ALA A 514 23.81 -11.37 2.60
C ALA A 514 24.02 -9.94 3.08
N THR A 515 24.25 -8.99 2.16
CA THR A 515 24.39 -7.57 2.48
C THR A 515 23.14 -7.05 3.19
N LEU A 516 21.95 -7.36 2.67
CA LEU A 516 20.66 -7.01 3.27
C LEU A 516 20.50 -7.59 4.68
N MET A 517 20.72 -8.89 4.85
CA MET A 517 20.48 -9.58 6.12
C MET A 517 21.53 -9.27 7.19
N PHE A 518 22.74 -8.88 6.81
CA PHE A 518 23.80 -8.52 7.77
C PHE A 518 23.96 -7.02 8.00
N SER A 519 23.26 -6.18 7.24
CA SER A 519 23.18 -4.75 7.54
C SER A 519 22.35 -4.50 8.80
N LEU A 520 22.79 -3.52 9.59
CA LEU A 520 21.99 -3.00 10.70
C LEU A 520 20.80 -2.19 10.16
N GLY A 521 19.64 -2.32 10.78
CA GLY A 521 18.36 -1.81 10.26
C GLY A 521 17.32 -2.94 10.19
N VAL A 522 16.17 -2.68 9.58
CA VAL A 522 15.11 -3.68 9.36
C VAL A 522 15.18 -4.13 7.91
N PRO A 523 15.50 -5.41 7.61
CA PRO A 523 15.53 -5.89 6.24
C PRO A 523 14.11 -6.15 5.73
N MET A 524 13.84 -5.73 4.50
CA MET A 524 12.65 -6.08 3.72
C MET A 524 13.06 -6.92 2.52
N LEU A 525 12.40 -8.07 2.37
CA LEU A 525 12.57 -9.01 1.29
C LEU A 525 11.33 -8.95 0.38
N LEU A 526 11.55 -8.76 -0.93
CA LEU A 526 10.49 -8.83 -1.92
C LEU A 526 10.11 -10.30 -2.19
N HIS A 527 8.81 -10.59 -2.25
CA HIS A 527 8.34 -11.94 -2.47
C HIS A 527 8.90 -12.58 -3.74
N GLY A 528 9.41 -13.79 -3.59
CA GLY A 528 9.93 -14.59 -4.68
C GLY A 528 11.39 -14.30 -5.03
N ASP A 529 12.05 -13.30 -4.45
CA ASP A 529 13.50 -13.11 -4.66
C ASP A 529 14.31 -14.30 -4.14
N GLU A 530 13.88 -14.91 -3.04
CA GLU A 530 14.40 -16.18 -2.51
C GLU A 530 14.17 -17.38 -3.44
N LEU A 531 13.24 -17.24 -4.39
CA LEU A 531 12.92 -18.23 -5.42
C LEU A 531 13.48 -17.82 -6.80
N SER A 532 14.23 -16.72 -6.88
CA SER A 532 14.69 -16.11 -8.14
C SER A 532 13.56 -15.77 -9.10
N ARG A 533 12.44 -15.24 -8.57
CA ARG A 533 11.32 -14.69 -9.36
C ARG A 533 11.86 -13.69 -10.37
N THR A 534 11.32 -13.74 -11.57
CA THR A 534 11.63 -12.84 -12.68
C THR A 534 10.35 -12.23 -13.21
N GLN A 535 10.43 -10.98 -13.63
CA GLN A 535 9.44 -10.26 -14.42
C GLN A 535 9.96 -10.04 -15.85
N GLN A 536 10.92 -10.87 -16.28
CA GLN A 536 11.54 -10.85 -17.60
C GLN A 536 12.09 -9.48 -18.02
N GLY A 537 12.60 -8.71 -17.06
CA GLY A 537 13.11 -7.37 -17.33
C GLY A 537 12.04 -6.29 -17.32
N ASN A 538 10.77 -6.61 -17.03
CA ASN A 538 9.77 -5.60 -16.72
C ASN A 538 10.04 -5.07 -15.30
N ASN A 539 10.32 -3.78 -15.17
CA ASN A 539 10.61 -3.12 -13.89
C ASN A 539 9.42 -2.31 -13.35
N ASN A 540 8.25 -2.44 -13.97
CA ASN A 540 7.03 -1.73 -13.62
C ASN A 540 5.80 -2.61 -13.91
N ALA A 541 5.74 -3.80 -13.34
CA ALA A 541 4.70 -4.79 -13.64
C ALA A 541 3.33 -4.46 -12.97
N TYR A 542 3.02 -3.17 -12.79
CA TYR A 542 1.84 -2.70 -12.07
C TYR A 542 0.52 -3.13 -12.70
N CYS A 543 0.53 -3.38 -14.01
CA CYS A 543 -0.65 -3.76 -14.79
C CYS A 543 -0.66 -5.23 -15.25
N GLN A 544 0.27 -6.05 -14.73
CA GLN A 544 0.54 -7.40 -15.23
C GLN A 544 0.01 -8.46 -14.26
N ASP A 545 -1.30 -8.69 -14.28
CA ASP A 545 -1.95 -9.77 -13.52
C ASP A 545 -1.89 -11.11 -14.26
N ASN A 546 -0.66 -11.62 -14.44
CA ASN A 546 -0.36 -12.84 -15.20
C ASN A 546 0.97 -13.47 -14.72
N GLU A 547 1.44 -14.49 -15.45
CA GLU A 547 2.66 -15.25 -15.15
C GLU A 547 3.94 -14.39 -15.08
N LEU A 548 3.94 -13.18 -15.63
CA LEU A 548 5.05 -12.24 -15.49
C LEU A 548 5.23 -11.81 -14.04
N SER A 549 4.13 -11.63 -13.30
CA SER A 549 4.15 -11.14 -11.92
C SER A 549 3.98 -12.25 -10.89
N TRP A 550 3.26 -13.32 -11.22
CA TRP A 550 2.96 -14.41 -10.28
C TRP A 550 4.21 -15.21 -9.90
N VAL A 551 4.28 -15.67 -8.65
CA VAL A 551 5.37 -16.53 -8.18
C VAL A 551 5.28 -17.89 -8.85
N ASP A 552 6.37 -18.34 -9.48
CA ASP A 552 6.46 -19.70 -10.00
C ASP A 552 7.00 -20.65 -8.91
N TRP A 553 6.14 -21.57 -8.45
CA TRP A 553 6.46 -22.57 -7.44
C TRP A 553 7.06 -23.86 -8.03
N ASN A 554 7.20 -23.95 -9.36
CA ASN A 554 7.92 -25.04 -10.01
C ASN A 554 9.45 -24.81 -9.93
N LEU A 555 9.98 -24.94 -8.72
CA LEU A 555 11.35 -24.56 -8.41
C LEU A 555 12.38 -25.48 -9.08
N GLN A 556 13.17 -24.88 -9.97
CA GLN A 556 14.40 -25.46 -10.51
C GLN A 556 15.45 -25.64 -9.39
N PRO A 557 16.47 -26.52 -9.58
CA PRO A 557 17.49 -26.77 -8.57
C PRO A 557 18.15 -25.50 -8.02
N ASP A 558 18.47 -24.52 -8.87
CA ASP A 558 19.13 -23.28 -8.45
C ASP A 558 18.22 -22.39 -7.60
N ALA A 559 16.93 -22.31 -7.93
CA ALA A 559 15.94 -21.61 -7.11
C ALA A 559 15.80 -22.25 -5.73
N ARG A 560 15.84 -23.59 -5.64
CA ARG A 560 15.86 -24.30 -4.34
C ARG A 560 17.12 -23.98 -3.54
N ASN A 561 18.28 -23.93 -4.20
CA ASN A 561 19.54 -23.56 -3.55
C ASN A 561 19.52 -22.10 -3.05
N MET A 562 18.88 -21.19 -3.79
CA MET A 562 18.69 -19.80 -3.37
C MET A 562 17.76 -19.70 -2.16
N LEU A 563 16.67 -20.48 -2.14
CA LEU A 563 15.74 -20.53 -1.02
C LEU A 563 16.45 -20.98 0.26
N GLU A 564 17.23 -22.07 0.19
CA GLU A 564 17.99 -22.57 1.34
C GLU A 564 19.08 -21.58 1.79
N PHE A 565 19.77 -20.92 0.85
CA PHE A 565 20.70 -19.84 1.19
C PHE A 565 19.98 -18.69 1.93
N THR A 566 18.80 -18.29 1.45
CA THR A 566 18.03 -17.19 2.05
C THR A 566 17.59 -17.54 3.47
N LYS A 567 17.08 -18.76 3.68
CA LYS A 567 16.76 -19.29 5.02
C LYS A 567 17.98 -19.24 5.93
N GLU A 568 19.14 -19.63 5.43
CA GLU A 568 20.37 -19.67 6.21
C GLU A 568 20.84 -18.27 6.64
N VAL A 569 20.84 -17.27 5.74
CA VAL A 569 21.22 -15.90 6.12
C VAL A 569 20.21 -15.26 7.09
N ILE A 570 18.91 -15.55 6.94
CA ILE A 570 17.88 -15.15 7.90
C ILE A 570 18.13 -15.81 9.26
N ARG A 571 18.44 -17.11 9.28
CA ARG A 571 18.77 -17.86 10.49
C ARG A 571 19.97 -17.25 11.19
N LEU A 572 21.06 -16.97 10.47
CA LEU A 572 22.25 -16.33 11.01
C LEU A 572 21.94 -14.95 11.62
N ARG A 573 21.17 -14.11 10.91
CA ARG A 573 20.71 -12.82 11.43
C ARG A 573 19.96 -12.97 12.76
N LYS A 574 19.03 -13.93 12.84
CA LYS A 574 18.27 -14.20 14.06
C LYS A 574 19.17 -14.68 15.21
N HIS A 575 20.17 -15.54 14.94
CA HIS A 575 21.07 -16.08 15.95
C HIS A 575 22.11 -15.08 16.48
N HIS A 576 22.47 -14.06 15.70
CA HIS A 576 23.52 -13.11 16.04
C HIS A 576 22.97 -11.71 16.38
N PRO A 577 22.97 -11.30 17.67
CA PRO A 577 22.45 -9.99 18.10
C PRO A 577 23.15 -8.77 17.48
N VAL A 578 24.36 -8.93 16.94
CA VAL A 578 25.14 -7.86 16.31
C VAL A 578 24.40 -7.24 15.11
N PHE A 579 23.60 -8.04 14.40
CA PHE A 579 22.81 -7.58 13.24
C PHE A 579 21.45 -6.99 13.65
N ARG A 580 21.05 -7.18 14.91
CA ARG A 580 19.76 -6.76 15.48
C ARG A 580 19.93 -5.78 16.64
N ARG A 581 20.97 -4.94 16.56
CA ARG A 581 21.30 -3.99 17.64
C ARG A 581 20.23 -2.91 17.75
N GLY A 582 19.93 -2.53 18.98
CA GLY A 582 19.05 -1.40 19.24
C GLY A 582 19.73 -0.02 19.26
N LYS A 583 21.05 0.03 19.06
CA LYS A 583 21.85 1.25 19.04
C LYS A 583 22.86 1.17 17.91
N PHE A 584 23.17 2.33 17.34
CA PHE A 584 24.24 2.50 16.36
C PHE A 584 25.59 2.05 16.91
N PHE A 585 26.52 1.76 16.00
CA PHE A 585 27.93 1.64 16.33
C PHE A 585 28.55 3.03 16.53
N TYR A 586 29.55 3.13 17.41
CA TYR A 586 30.23 4.38 17.72
C TYR A 586 31.71 4.40 17.29
N GLY A 587 32.24 3.29 16.79
CA GLY A 587 33.65 3.16 16.40
C GLY A 587 34.62 3.34 17.57
N ARG A 588 34.18 3.04 18.80
CA ARG A 588 34.94 3.32 20.04
C ARG A 588 35.13 2.07 20.86
N ARG A 589 36.16 2.07 21.71
CA ARG A 589 36.43 0.95 22.63
C ARG A 589 35.22 0.64 23.48
N VAL A 590 34.85 -0.64 23.52
CA VAL A 590 33.79 -1.12 24.40
C VAL A 590 34.31 -1.04 25.84
N ARG A 591 33.46 -0.58 26.78
CA ARG A 591 33.87 -0.39 28.18
C ARG A 591 34.41 -1.70 28.77
N GLY A 592 35.69 -1.71 29.14
CA GLY A 592 36.37 -2.89 29.69
C GLY A 592 36.96 -3.85 28.65
N ALA A 593 36.94 -3.50 27.36
CA ALA A 593 37.59 -4.28 26.30
C ALA A 593 38.61 -3.43 25.52
N GLU A 594 39.64 -4.08 24.98
CA GLU A 594 40.64 -3.41 24.14
C GLU A 594 40.15 -3.20 22.69
N VAL A 595 39.05 -3.84 22.31
CA VAL A 595 38.45 -3.79 20.97
C VAL A 595 37.40 -2.69 20.83
N LYS A 596 37.34 -2.08 19.64
CA LYS A 596 36.27 -1.15 19.23
C LYS A 596 34.98 -1.95 18.95
N ASP A 597 33.83 -1.28 19.05
CA ASP A 597 32.56 -1.89 18.68
C ASP A 597 32.38 -2.06 17.15
N LEU A 598 33.15 -1.30 16.36
CA LEU A 598 33.23 -1.39 14.90
C LEU A 598 34.63 -0.95 14.45
N THR A 599 35.22 -1.66 13.49
CA THR A 599 36.49 -1.31 12.84
C THR A 599 36.39 -1.68 11.35
N TRP A 600 36.87 -0.79 10.50
CA TRP A 600 36.95 -0.99 9.05
C TRP A 600 38.40 -1.24 8.64
N PHE A 601 38.63 -2.24 7.80
CA PHE A 601 39.96 -2.65 7.39
C PHE A 601 40.11 -2.53 5.87
N ARG A 602 41.30 -2.13 5.44
CA ARG A 602 41.75 -2.19 4.05
C ARG A 602 42.08 -3.64 3.66
N PRO A 603 42.24 -3.94 2.36
CA PRO A 603 42.64 -5.28 1.91
C PRO A 603 43.97 -5.78 2.50
N ASP A 604 44.85 -4.88 2.95
CA ASP A 604 46.13 -5.22 3.60
C ASP A 604 46.02 -5.51 5.11
N GLY A 605 44.81 -5.48 5.66
CA GLY A 605 44.51 -5.77 7.07
C GLY A 605 44.77 -4.61 8.04
N LYS A 606 45.12 -3.42 7.56
CA LYS A 606 45.25 -2.21 8.40
C LYS A 606 43.90 -1.49 8.54
N GLU A 607 43.70 -0.86 9.69
CA GLU A 607 42.51 -0.03 9.93
C GLU A 607 42.49 1.16 8.96
N MET A 608 41.33 1.45 8.38
CA MET A 608 41.13 2.59 7.47
C MET A 608 41.36 3.93 8.19
N THR A 609 42.04 4.85 7.50
CA THR A 609 42.26 6.24 7.89
C THR A 609 41.24 7.17 7.23
N GLU A 610 41.17 8.43 7.65
CA GLU A 610 40.32 9.45 7.03
C GLU A 610 40.61 9.63 5.52
N GLU A 611 41.87 9.54 5.11
CA GLU A 611 42.26 9.65 3.69
C GLU A 611 41.69 8.48 2.87
N ASP A 612 41.75 7.26 3.41
CA ASP A 612 41.19 6.05 2.77
C ASP A 612 39.66 6.14 2.57
N TRP A 613 38.94 6.96 3.35
CA TRP A 613 37.50 7.18 3.16
C TRP A 613 37.18 8.17 2.02
N THR A 614 38.13 9.06 1.71
CA THR A 614 38.00 10.08 0.66
C THR A 614 38.62 9.68 -0.67
N ASN A 615 39.47 8.66 -0.67
CA ASN A 615 40.10 8.06 -1.85
C ASN A 615 40.04 6.51 -1.76
N PRO A 616 38.81 5.94 -1.73
CA PRO A 616 38.58 4.53 -1.39
C PRO A 616 38.95 3.52 -2.47
#